data_AF-A0A1H2XWP0-F1
#
_entry.id   AF-A0A1H2XWP0-F1
#
_cell.length_a   1.000
_cell.length_b   1.000
_cell.length_c   1.000
_cell.angle_alpha   90.00
_cell.angle_beta   90.00
_cell.angle_gamma   90.00
#
_symmetry.space_group_name_H-M   'P 1'
#
loop_
_entity.id
_entity.type
_entity.pdbx_description
1 polymer ?
#
loop_
_entity_poly.entity_id
_entity_poly.type
_entity_poly.pdbx_seq_one_letter_code
_entity_poly.pdbx_strand_id
1 'polypeptide(L)'
;MYIWNKLKQLLMEKCGKYRINDAHCHYGTNSIFMTMALRPTTRISNNIQRLQENMDRNNVENCVLFAQPEPSNTFGHFWKGLFYHLKNKSPDPDEPYSGWKIDYTRANDEIWAIDDDRVVFIPFIAANDSAKNIAKYEDENENPPAGIKYYGIYGNMPDDSILSYMNENCMNLLLHIPMACSKDPCRLLDKVEQYPDINFQLAHLGDGVPEIIKAVDDLDNLYLDTAMSSHEAYRYMYKNHGTTTEDIITSQSEGKVLFGSDEPWGNLQEQLQMIVKLQEDGNFSTKDVDRVLYKNAAHLWDF
;
A
#
# COMPACT_ATOMS: atom_id res chain seq x y z
N MET A 1 17.11 -14.73 23.40
CA MET A 1 17.20 -15.19 22.00
C MET A 1 16.40 -16.48 21.73
N TYR A 2 16.51 -17.53 22.56
CA TYR A 2 15.78 -18.81 22.34
C TYR A 2 14.24 -18.70 22.41
N ILE A 3 13.69 -17.91 23.34
CA ILE A 3 12.24 -17.72 23.50
C ILE A 3 11.63 -17.01 22.28
N TRP A 4 12.33 -15.99 21.76
CA TRP A 4 11.87 -15.22 20.59
C TRP A 4 11.77 -16.10 19.34
N ASN A 5 12.77 -16.95 19.10
CA ASN A 5 12.77 -17.86 17.94
C ASN A 5 11.66 -18.92 18.05
N LYS A 6 11.36 -19.40 19.26
CA LYS A 6 10.29 -20.38 19.50
C LYS A 6 8.90 -19.75 19.34
N LEU A 7 8.72 -18.51 19.82
CA LEU A 7 7.48 -17.75 19.63
C LEU A 7 7.25 -17.45 18.14
N LYS A 8 8.31 -17.01 17.44
CA LYS A 8 8.28 -16.78 16.00
C LYS A 8 7.94 -18.06 15.23
N GLN A 9 8.51 -19.21 15.60
CA GLN A 9 8.20 -20.49 14.96
C GLN A 9 6.74 -20.92 15.18
N LEU A 10 6.23 -20.80 16.41
CA LEU A 10 4.82 -21.11 16.71
C LEU A 10 3.85 -20.18 15.98
N LEU A 11 4.21 -18.89 15.85
CA LEU A 11 3.43 -17.93 15.08
C LEU A 11 3.49 -18.26 13.59
N MET A 12 4.64 -18.67 13.03
CA MET A 12 4.73 -19.13 11.64
C MET A 12 3.89 -20.39 11.38
N GLU A 13 3.90 -21.35 12.31
CA GLU A 13 3.04 -22.54 12.24
C GLU A 13 1.53 -22.20 12.31
N LYS A 14 1.18 -21.08 12.94
CA LYS A 14 -0.21 -20.57 12.98
C LYS A 14 -0.55 -19.75 11.75
N CYS A 15 0.32 -18.86 11.29
CA CYS A 15 0.14 -18.06 10.09
C CYS A 15 -0.01 -18.94 8.85
N GLY A 16 0.79 -20.02 8.75
CA GLY A 16 0.69 -21.00 7.66
C GLY A 16 -0.63 -21.79 7.61
N LYS A 17 -1.59 -21.54 8.51
CA LYS A 17 -2.95 -22.10 8.44
C LYS A 17 -3.94 -21.17 7.75
N TYR A 18 -3.60 -19.89 7.63
CA TYR A 18 -4.47 -18.89 7.04
C TYR A 18 -4.09 -18.71 5.58
N ARG A 19 -5.10 -18.70 4.72
CA ARG A 19 -4.97 -18.18 3.36
C ARG A 19 -4.82 -16.67 3.47
N ILE A 20 -3.93 -16.07 2.69
CA ILE A 20 -3.67 -14.63 2.77
C ILE A 20 -3.73 -14.01 1.37
N ASN A 21 -4.45 -12.90 1.28
CA ASN A 21 -4.46 -11.99 0.14
C ASN A 21 -3.87 -10.67 0.63
N ASP A 22 -2.70 -10.30 0.12
CA ASP A 22 -2.03 -9.07 0.46
C ASP A 22 -2.51 -7.94 -0.46
N ALA A 23 -3.37 -7.05 0.07
CA ALA A 23 -3.94 -5.95 -0.69
C ALA A 23 -2.96 -4.78 -0.87
N HIS A 24 -1.74 -4.87 -0.35
CA HIS A 24 -0.75 -3.82 -0.56
C HIS A 24 0.69 -4.31 -0.57
N CYS A 25 1.22 -4.54 -1.78
CA CYS A 25 2.63 -4.84 -2.02
C CYS A 25 3.25 -3.84 -3.01
N HIS A 26 4.53 -3.55 -2.87
CA HIS A 26 5.29 -2.74 -3.81
C HIS A 26 6.26 -3.59 -4.63
N TYR A 27 6.26 -3.31 -5.92
CA TYR A 27 7.32 -3.67 -6.83
C TYR A 27 8.36 -2.54 -6.87
N GLY A 28 9.58 -2.82 -6.42
CA GLY A 28 10.68 -1.86 -6.40
C GLY A 28 11.72 -2.11 -5.31
N THR A 29 12.88 -1.46 -5.39
CA THR A 29 13.98 -1.67 -4.43
C THR A 29 13.66 -1.13 -3.04
N ASN A 30 14.25 -1.78 -2.02
CA ASN A 30 14.25 -1.30 -0.64
C ASN A 30 14.76 0.15 -0.59
N SER A 31 13.87 1.11 -0.36
CA SER A 31 14.14 2.53 -0.12
C SER A 31 14.66 3.38 -1.27
N ILE A 32 13.88 4.42 -1.59
CA ILE A 32 14.37 5.68 -2.17
C ILE A 32 15.64 6.14 -1.43
N PHE A 33 15.72 5.93 -0.11
CA PHE A 33 16.89 6.30 0.70
C PHE A 33 18.13 5.38 0.57
N MET A 34 18.02 4.06 0.42
CA MET A 34 19.17 3.15 0.20
C MET A 34 19.54 3.00 -1.27
N THR A 35 18.58 3.16 -2.20
CA THR A 35 18.86 3.18 -3.64
C THR A 35 19.72 4.39 -4.00
N MET A 36 19.62 5.48 -3.22
CA MET A 36 20.56 6.59 -3.32
C MET A 36 21.98 6.20 -2.90
N ALA A 37 22.19 5.29 -1.94
CA ALA A 37 23.52 5.12 -1.38
C ALA A 37 24.47 4.24 -2.19
N LEU A 38 24.11 3.02 -2.63
CA LEU A 38 25.17 2.06 -3.00
C LEU A 38 24.89 0.94 -4.02
N ARG A 39 23.73 0.82 -4.67
CA ARG A 39 23.53 -0.28 -5.64
C ARG A 39 22.76 0.15 -6.89
N PRO A 40 23.45 0.37 -8.03
CA PRO A 40 22.77 0.30 -9.30
C PRO A 40 22.31 -1.15 -9.51
N THR A 41 21.03 -1.34 -9.78
CA THR A 41 20.53 -2.49 -10.54
C THR A 41 20.85 -3.88 -9.96
N THR A 42 20.35 -4.23 -8.76
CA THR A 42 19.95 -5.64 -8.60
C THR A 42 18.74 -5.85 -9.51
N ARG A 43 18.91 -6.66 -10.56
CA ARG A 43 17.92 -6.89 -11.62
C ARG A 43 16.52 -7.17 -11.05
N ILE A 44 15.51 -6.60 -11.71
CA ILE A 44 14.06 -6.81 -11.57
C ILE A 44 13.71 -8.24 -11.10
N SER A 45 14.29 -9.24 -11.76
CA SER A 45 14.10 -10.67 -11.47
C SER A 45 14.40 -11.04 -10.01
N ASN A 46 15.40 -10.43 -9.38
CA ASN A 46 15.79 -10.79 -8.02
C ASN A 46 14.84 -10.22 -6.97
N ASN A 47 14.21 -9.07 -7.25
CA ASN A 47 13.23 -8.48 -6.33
C ASN A 47 11.92 -9.25 -6.38
N ILE A 48 11.43 -9.61 -7.59
CA ILE A 48 10.24 -10.45 -7.76
C ILE A 48 10.46 -11.83 -7.16
N GLN A 49 11.59 -12.49 -7.47
CA GLN A 49 11.88 -13.79 -6.90
C GLN A 49 11.91 -13.73 -5.36
N ARG A 50 12.51 -12.70 -4.77
CA ARG A 50 12.54 -12.54 -3.31
C ARG A 50 11.15 -12.25 -2.73
N LEU A 51 10.36 -11.42 -3.41
CA LEU A 51 8.98 -11.14 -3.02
C LEU A 51 8.18 -12.45 -3.00
N GLN A 52 8.25 -13.24 -4.07
CA GLN A 52 7.60 -14.54 -4.19
C GLN A 52 8.06 -15.52 -3.12
N GLU A 53 9.37 -15.68 -2.93
CA GLU A 53 9.91 -16.52 -1.85
C GLU A 53 9.41 -16.05 -0.48
N ASN A 54 9.16 -14.75 -0.29
CA ASN A 54 8.55 -14.25 0.94
C ASN A 54 7.06 -14.57 1.00
N MET A 55 6.30 -14.37 -0.07
CA MET A 55 4.88 -14.71 -0.16
C MET A 55 4.63 -16.21 0.08
N ASP A 56 5.35 -17.08 -0.63
CA ASP A 56 5.29 -18.53 -0.49
C ASP A 56 5.57 -18.98 0.95
N ARG A 57 6.62 -18.44 1.57
CA ARG A 57 6.98 -18.78 2.96
C ARG A 57 5.95 -18.35 4.00
N ASN A 58 5.09 -17.41 3.66
CA ASN A 58 4.06 -16.88 4.54
C ASN A 58 2.64 -17.27 4.11
N ASN A 59 2.48 -18.16 3.11
CA ASN A 59 1.19 -18.61 2.60
C ASN A 59 0.30 -17.48 2.04
N VAL A 60 0.92 -16.50 1.39
CA VAL A 60 0.21 -15.46 0.62
C VAL A 60 -0.10 -16.02 -0.76
N GLU A 61 -1.40 -16.12 -1.08
CA GLU A 61 -1.91 -16.68 -2.32
C GLU A 61 -1.99 -15.61 -3.42
N ASN A 62 -2.47 -14.42 -3.06
CA ASN A 62 -2.65 -13.32 -4.00
C ASN A 62 -2.05 -12.04 -3.43
N CYS A 63 -1.55 -11.16 -4.30
CA CYS A 63 -0.99 -9.88 -3.90
C CYS A 63 -1.35 -8.80 -4.91
N VAL A 64 -1.91 -7.70 -4.42
CA VAL A 64 -2.06 -6.49 -5.22
C VAL A 64 -0.71 -5.80 -5.30
N LEU A 65 -0.15 -5.71 -6.51
CA LEU A 65 1.21 -5.25 -6.72
C LEU A 65 1.23 -3.87 -7.37
N PHE A 66 1.91 -2.93 -6.71
CA PHE A 66 2.03 -1.55 -7.17
C PHE A 66 3.41 -1.25 -7.70
N ALA A 67 3.45 -0.50 -8.80
CA ALA A 67 4.70 -0.01 -9.34
C ALA A 67 5.17 1.10 -8.40
N GLN A 68 6.32 0.94 -7.75
CA GLN A 68 6.93 2.06 -7.05
C GLN A 68 7.65 2.92 -8.09
N PRO A 69 7.18 4.14 -8.34
CA PRO A 69 7.73 4.90 -9.43
C PRO A 69 9.07 5.52 -8.97
N GLU A 70 10.11 5.30 -9.76
CA GLU A 70 11.47 5.76 -9.43
C GLU A 70 11.69 7.22 -9.89
N PRO A 71 12.53 7.99 -9.19
CA PRO A 71 13.00 9.27 -9.70
C PRO A 71 13.79 9.04 -10.99
N SER A 72 13.42 9.71 -12.07
CA SER A 72 14.02 9.54 -13.40
C SER A 72 15.48 10.03 -13.50
N ASN A 73 16.07 10.60 -12.42
CA ASN A 73 17.45 11.10 -12.38
C ASN A 73 18.17 10.74 -11.06
N THR A 74 18.21 9.45 -10.72
CA THR A 74 18.86 8.92 -9.51
C THR A 74 20.27 9.48 -9.24
N PHE A 75 21.06 9.77 -10.28
CA PHE A 75 22.42 10.30 -10.15
C PHE A 75 22.48 11.76 -9.66
N GLY A 76 21.64 12.65 -10.23
CA GLY A 76 21.56 14.04 -9.76
C GLY A 76 21.00 14.14 -8.33
N HIS A 77 20.12 13.20 -7.97
CA HIS A 77 19.50 13.14 -6.65
C HIS A 77 20.47 12.61 -5.59
N PHE A 78 21.32 11.61 -5.89
CA PHE A 78 22.38 11.16 -4.99
C PHE A 78 23.25 12.32 -4.52
N TRP A 79 23.72 13.16 -5.45
CA TRP A 79 24.53 14.32 -5.11
C TRP A 79 23.76 15.33 -4.26
N LYS A 80 22.49 15.63 -4.57
CA LYS A 80 21.68 16.52 -3.70
C LYS A 80 21.54 15.95 -2.29
N GLY A 81 21.18 14.67 -2.13
CA GLY A 81 21.07 14.00 -0.84
C GLY A 81 22.40 14.02 -0.07
N LEU A 82 23.50 13.71 -0.74
CA LEU A 82 24.86 13.80 -0.19
C LEU A 82 25.20 15.24 0.22
N PHE A 83 24.82 16.25 -0.57
CA PHE A 83 25.02 17.67 -0.25
C PHE A 83 24.22 18.13 0.98
N TYR A 84 22.97 17.70 1.14
CA TYR A 84 22.18 17.99 2.36
C TYR A 84 22.81 17.33 3.60
N HIS A 85 23.20 16.06 3.46
CA HIS A 85 23.88 15.31 4.54
C HIS A 85 25.21 15.96 4.94
N LEU A 86 26.07 16.29 3.97
CA LEU A 86 27.35 16.96 4.21
C LEU A 86 27.20 18.38 4.80
N LYS A 87 26.05 19.03 4.61
CA LYS A 87 25.76 20.35 5.16
C LYS A 87 25.01 20.33 6.49
N ASN A 88 24.68 19.15 7.03
CA ASN A 88 23.82 19.01 8.22
C ASN A 88 22.50 19.79 8.10
N LYS A 89 22.00 19.93 6.87
CA LYS A 89 20.72 20.57 6.58
C LYS A 89 19.69 19.49 6.32
N SER A 90 18.57 19.55 7.01
CA SER A 90 17.36 18.87 6.54
C SER A 90 16.96 19.44 5.19
N PRO A 91 16.43 18.63 4.26
CA PRO A 91 15.73 19.16 3.10
C PRO A 91 14.68 20.16 3.60
N ASP A 92 14.59 21.31 2.93
CA ASP A 92 13.53 22.26 3.23
C ASP A 92 12.19 21.61 2.83
N PRO A 93 11.24 21.39 3.77
CA PRO A 93 9.97 20.74 3.48
C PRO A 93 9.09 21.57 2.52
N ASP A 94 9.37 22.88 2.41
CA ASP A 94 8.68 23.80 1.52
C ASP A 94 9.44 24.04 0.21
N GLU A 95 10.67 23.53 0.06
CA GLU A 95 11.37 23.50 -1.22
C GLU A 95 10.76 22.34 -2.00
N PRO A 96 9.86 22.60 -2.97
CA PRO A 96 9.19 21.53 -3.65
C PRO A 96 10.27 20.69 -4.32
N TYR A 97 10.20 19.39 -4.10
CA TYR A 97 10.85 18.36 -4.91
C TYR A 97 10.42 18.43 -6.40
N SER A 98 9.95 19.58 -6.88
CA SER A 98 9.62 20.03 -8.24
C SER A 98 10.61 19.70 -9.35
N GLY A 99 11.80 19.19 -9.02
CA GLY A 99 12.76 18.65 -9.99
C GLY A 99 12.72 17.13 -10.17
N TRP A 100 11.92 16.41 -9.40
CA TRP A 100 11.82 14.96 -9.43
C TRP A 100 10.80 14.59 -10.51
N LYS A 101 11.27 14.37 -11.73
CA LYS A 101 10.45 13.66 -12.72
C LYS A 101 10.36 12.22 -12.25
N ILE A 102 9.16 11.80 -11.91
CA ILE A 102 8.87 10.43 -11.54
C ILE A 102 8.50 9.70 -12.83
N ASP A 103 9.21 8.60 -13.15
CA ASP A 103 8.91 7.81 -14.36
C ASP A 103 7.91 6.70 -14.03
N TYR A 104 6.63 7.07 -14.09
CA TYR A 104 5.52 6.14 -13.92
C TYR A 104 5.42 5.12 -15.05
N THR A 105 5.84 5.49 -16.28
CA THR A 105 5.66 4.64 -17.46
C THR A 105 6.53 3.39 -17.33
N ARG A 106 7.82 3.58 -17.07
CA ARG A 106 8.73 2.47 -16.88
C ARG A 106 8.30 1.56 -15.72
N ALA A 107 7.86 2.15 -14.60
CA ALA A 107 7.49 1.37 -13.43
C ALA A 107 6.26 0.48 -13.71
N ASN A 108 5.27 1.00 -14.45
CA ASN A 108 4.11 0.22 -14.88
C ASN A 108 4.49 -0.83 -15.94
N ASP A 109 5.28 -0.48 -16.96
CA ASP A 109 5.77 -1.44 -17.97
C ASP A 109 6.49 -2.64 -17.30
N GLU A 110 7.26 -2.39 -16.24
CA GLU A 110 7.95 -3.44 -15.49
C GLU A 110 7.00 -4.37 -14.71
N ILE A 111 5.88 -3.86 -14.19
CA ILE A 111 4.86 -4.71 -13.56
C ILE A 111 4.15 -5.58 -14.59
N TRP A 112 3.79 -5.02 -15.74
CA TRP A 112 3.10 -5.77 -16.79
C TRP A 112 3.98 -6.85 -17.43
N ALA A 113 5.30 -6.71 -17.33
CA ALA A 113 6.23 -7.74 -17.76
C ALA A 113 6.33 -8.94 -16.79
N ILE A 114 5.64 -8.90 -15.65
CA ILE A 114 5.60 -10.02 -14.70
C ILE A 114 4.59 -11.05 -15.22
N ASP A 115 5.13 -12.12 -15.80
CA ASP A 115 4.39 -13.31 -16.19
C ASP A 115 4.68 -14.41 -15.16
N ASP A 116 3.81 -14.55 -14.16
CA ASP A 116 3.94 -15.58 -13.11
C ASP A 116 2.57 -16.11 -12.67
N ASP A 117 2.48 -17.42 -12.55
CA ASP A 117 1.25 -18.17 -12.23
C ASP A 117 1.14 -18.56 -10.74
N ARG A 118 2.18 -18.29 -9.93
CA ARG A 118 2.21 -18.70 -8.51
C ARG A 118 1.53 -17.71 -7.58
N VAL A 119 1.58 -16.42 -7.93
CA VAL A 119 0.94 -15.33 -7.18
C VAL A 119 0.19 -14.49 -8.19
N VAL A 120 -1.13 -14.38 -8.02
CA VAL A 120 -1.93 -13.50 -8.88
C VAL A 120 -1.58 -12.07 -8.53
N PHE A 121 -0.93 -11.39 -9.47
CA PHE A 121 -0.67 -9.96 -9.39
C PHE A 121 -1.76 -9.19 -10.11
N ILE A 122 -2.41 -8.30 -9.39
CA ILE A 122 -3.30 -7.32 -9.99
C ILE A 122 -2.49 -6.07 -10.28
N PRO A 123 -2.29 -5.73 -11.56
CA PRO A 123 -1.42 -4.63 -11.91
C PRO A 123 -2.17 -3.31 -11.70
N PHE A 124 -1.53 -2.40 -10.99
CA PHE A 124 -2.05 -1.08 -10.71
C PHE A 124 -1.14 -0.03 -11.29
N ILE A 125 -1.75 0.91 -12.00
CA ILE A 125 -1.02 2.02 -12.60
C ILE A 125 -0.72 3.02 -11.51
N ALA A 126 0.56 3.31 -11.31
CA ALA A 126 0.96 4.45 -10.52
C ALA A 126 0.72 5.72 -11.36
N ALA A 127 -0.03 6.68 -10.80
CA ALA A 127 -0.36 7.94 -11.49
C ALA A 127 -0.27 9.15 -10.53
N ASN A 128 0.04 10.33 -11.08
CA ASN A 128 -0.03 11.60 -10.36
C ASN A 128 -0.94 12.64 -11.04
N ASP A 129 -0.94 12.74 -12.37
CA ASP A 129 -1.43 13.99 -13.01
C ASP A 129 -2.42 13.84 -14.19
N SER A 130 -2.65 12.67 -14.83
CA SER A 130 -3.70 12.60 -15.88
C SER A 130 -4.21 11.21 -16.28
N ALA A 131 -5.52 11.15 -16.59
CA ALA A 131 -6.21 10.01 -17.22
C ALA A 131 -5.55 9.52 -18.53
N LYS A 132 -4.89 10.42 -19.27
CA LYS A 132 -4.26 10.09 -20.57
C LYS A 132 -3.13 9.08 -20.46
N ASN A 133 -2.46 9.01 -19.32
CA ASN A 133 -1.39 8.03 -19.10
C ASN A 133 -1.96 6.64 -18.79
N ILE A 134 -3.21 6.55 -18.35
CA ILE A 134 -3.89 5.30 -17.99
C ILE A 134 -4.44 4.61 -19.24
N ALA A 135 -5.09 5.36 -20.14
CA ALA A 135 -5.68 4.84 -21.39
C ALA A 135 -4.71 4.04 -22.27
N LYS A 136 -3.41 4.38 -22.26
CA LYS A 136 -2.37 3.62 -22.97
C LYS A 136 -2.35 2.13 -22.59
N TYR A 137 -2.54 1.82 -21.31
CA TYR A 137 -2.39 0.46 -20.81
C TYR A 137 -3.63 -0.41 -21.04
N GLU A 138 -4.81 0.19 -21.22
CA GLU A 138 -6.01 -0.56 -21.60
C GLU A 138 -5.94 -1.00 -23.07
N ASP A 139 -5.51 -0.13 -23.96
CA ASP A 139 -5.44 -0.43 -25.40
C ASP A 139 -4.34 -1.46 -25.75
N GLU A 140 -3.27 -1.52 -24.94
CA GLU A 140 -2.09 -2.34 -25.22
C GLU A 140 -2.09 -3.73 -24.56
N ASN A 141 -3.02 -4.02 -23.62
CA ASN A 141 -2.98 -5.25 -22.82
C ASN A 141 -4.28 -6.06 -22.88
N GLU A 142 -4.15 -7.39 -22.97
CA GLU A 142 -5.30 -8.30 -22.97
C GLU A 142 -6.08 -8.29 -21.64
N ASN A 143 -5.40 -7.93 -20.54
CA ASN A 143 -5.98 -7.78 -19.21
C ASN A 143 -5.80 -6.32 -18.74
N PRO A 144 -6.89 -5.53 -18.65
CA PRO A 144 -6.81 -4.16 -18.13
C PRO A 144 -6.44 -4.18 -16.64
N PRO A 145 -5.86 -3.08 -16.12
CA PRO A 145 -5.63 -2.96 -14.68
C PRO A 145 -6.94 -2.97 -13.90
N ALA A 146 -6.96 -3.61 -12.73
CA ALA A 146 -8.13 -3.54 -11.85
C ALA A 146 -8.24 -2.20 -11.11
N GLY A 147 -7.19 -1.37 -11.13
CA GLY A 147 -7.19 -0.12 -10.41
C GLY A 147 -5.97 0.77 -10.60
N ILE A 148 -6.01 1.89 -9.89
CA ILE A 148 -4.97 2.91 -9.89
C ILE A 148 -4.40 3.06 -8.48
N LYS A 149 -3.07 3.11 -8.37
CA LYS A 149 -2.37 3.47 -7.14
C LYS A 149 -2.03 4.94 -7.24
N TYR A 150 -2.71 5.78 -6.47
CA TYR A 150 -2.45 7.21 -6.45
C TYR A 150 -1.52 7.55 -5.29
N TYR A 151 -0.41 8.20 -5.62
CA TYR A 151 0.55 8.68 -4.64
C TYR A 151 0.20 10.14 -4.29
N GLY A 152 -0.51 10.35 -3.17
CA GLY A 152 -0.89 11.67 -2.66
C GLY A 152 0.28 12.50 -2.10
N ILE A 153 1.46 12.38 -2.72
CA ILE A 153 2.67 13.10 -2.31
C ILE A 153 2.38 14.60 -2.46
N TYR A 154 2.78 15.38 -1.46
CA TYR A 154 2.52 16.84 -1.36
C TYR A 154 1.08 17.26 -1.08
N GLY A 155 0.21 16.31 -0.72
CA GLY A 155 -1.15 16.64 -0.31
C GLY A 155 -2.15 16.75 -1.46
N ASN A 156 -1.79 16.27 -2.64
CA ASN A 156 -2.68 16.25 -3.79
C ASN A 156 -3.65 15.06 -3.69
N MET A 157 -4.90 15.30 -4.07
CA MET A 157 -5.92 14.28 -4.29
C MET A 157 -5.99 13.97 -5.78
N PRO A 158 -6.44 12.77 -6.19
CA PRO A 158 -6.80 12.52 -7.57
C PRO A 158 -7.82 13.56 -8.03
N ASP A 159 -7.61 14.12 -9.22
CA ASP A 159 -8.54 15.08 -9.78
C ASP A 159 -9.79 14.40 -10.34
N ASP A 160 -10.80 15.21 -10.65
CA ASP A 160 -12.07 14.71 -11.20
C ASP A 160 -11.92 14.02 -12.55
N SER A 161 -10.87 14.31 -13.32
CA SER A 161 -10.65 13.65 -14.62
C SER A 161 -10.20 12.21 -14.44
N ILE A 162 -9.33 11.95 -13.46
CA ILE A 162 -8.90 10.59 -13.10
C ILE A 162 -10.07 9.83 -12.50
N LEU A 163 -10.79 10.42 -11.53
CA LEU A 163 -11.90 9.74 -10.88
C LEU A 163 -13.05 9.44 -11.86
N SER A 164 -13.41 10.38 -12.74
CA SER A 164 -14.42 10.12 -13.78
C SER A 164 -14.01 8.97 -14.70
N TYR A 165 -12.74 8.96 -15.13
CA TYR A 165 -12.22 7.88 -15.95
C TYR A 165 -12.30 6.52 -15.24
N MET A 166 -11.91 6.46 -13.97
CA MET A 166 -11.99 5.24 -13.17
C MET A 166 -13.42 4.75 -13.03
N ASN A 167 -14.36 5.67 -12.78
CA ASN A 167 -15.79 5.38 -12.68
C ASN A 167 -16.35 4.81 -13.99
N GLU A 168 -15.98 5.39 -15.13
CA GLU A 168 -16.40 4.92 -16.47
C GLU A 168 -15.87 3.52 -16.79
N ASN A 169 -14.72 3.15 -16.25
CA ASN A 169 -14.04 1.87 -16.50
C ASN A 169 -14.12 0.88 -15.32
N CYS A 170 -14.99 1.13 -14.33
CA CYS A 170 -15.19 0.26 -13.17
C CYS A 170 -13.89 -0.07 -12.41
N MET A 171 -12.99 0.91 -12.30
CA MET A 171 -11.71 0.76 -11.61
C MET A 171 -11.79 1.17 -10.16
N ASN A 172 -11.00 0.50 -9.33
CA ASN A 172 -10.83 0.85 -7.93
C ASN A 172 -9.59 1.74 -7.71
N LEU A 173 -9.59 2.49 -6.62
CA LEU A 173 -8.50 3.38 -6.23
C LEU A 173 -7.83 2.89 -4.96
N LEU A 174 -6.50 2.73 -4.99
CA LEU A 174 -5.72 2.71 -3.77
C LEU A 174 -4.98 4.03 -3.59
N LEU A 175 -5.27 4.74 -2.51
CA LEU A 175 -4.62 5.98 -2.15
C LEU A 175 -3.48 5.75 -1.14
N HIS A 176 -2.24 6.05 -1.51
CA HIS A 176 -1.10 6.03 -0.59
C HIS A 176 -1.06 7.35 0.19
N ILE A 177 -1.30 7.31 1.50
CA ILE A 177 -1.51 8.52 2.31
C ILE A 177 -0.43 8.61 3.38
N PRO A 178 0.38 9.68 3.37
CA PRO A 178 1.01 10.11 4.62
C PRO A 178 0.66 11.57 5.02
N MET A 179 0.06 12.39 4.13
CA MET A 179 -0.12 13.84 4.39
C MET A 179 -1.32 14.55 3.73
N ALA A 180 -1.93 13.97 2.68
CA ALA A 180 -3.04 14.64 1.98
C ALA A 180 -4.33 14.63 2.80
N CYS A 181 -4.69 13.46 3.31
CA CYS A 181 -5.94 13.26 4.05
C CYS A 181 -5.85 13.80 5.48
N SER A 182 -4.67 13.83 6.09
CA SER A 182 -4.49 14.44 7.41
C SER A 182 -4.60 15.97 7.39
N LYS A 183 -4.40 16.62 6.24
CA LYS A 183 -4.58 18.08 6.08
C LYS A 183 -6.03 18.47 5.79
N ASP A 184 -6.74 17.66 5.01
CA ASP A 184 -8.12 17.93 4.60
C ASP A 184 -8.89 16.63 4.36
N PRO A 185 -9.32 15.94 5.44
CA PRO A 185 -10.03 14.67 5.32
C PRO A 185 -11.40 14.86 4.68
N CYS A 186 -12.07 16.00 4.93
CA CYS A 186 -13.37 16.30 4.34
C CYS A 186 -13.31 16.32 2.81
N ARG A 187 -12.27 16.93 2.23
CA ARG A 187 -12.10 16.93 0.77
C ARG A 187 -11.93 15.53 0.18
N LEU A 188 -11.33 14.58 0.90
CA LEU A 188 -11.32 13.18 0.47
C LEU A 188 -12.73 12.60 0.51
N LEU A 189 -13.41 12.74 1.65
CA LEU A 189 -14.72 12.16 1.86
C LEU A 189 -15.75 12.70 0.85
N ASP A 190 -15.69 13.99 0.52
CA ASP A 190 -16.50 14.59 -0.57
C ASP A 190 -16.29 13.86 -1.90
N LYS A 191 -15.06 13.41 -2.20
CA LYS A 191 -14.76 12.62 -3.40
C LYS A 191 -15.27 11.19 -3.31
N VAL A 192 -15.14 10.55 -2.14
CA VAL A 192 -15.67 9.20 -1.92
C VAL A 192 -17.19 9.18 -2.13
N GLU A 193 -17.91 10.18 -1.61
CA GLU A 193 -19.35 10.35 -1.79
C GLU A 193 -19.73 10.69 -3.24
N GLN A 194 -18.91 11.51 -3.92
CA GLN A 194 -19.15 11.91 -5.31
C GLN A 194 -19.01 10.73 -6.30
N TYR A 195 -18.17 9.75 -5.99
CA TYR A 195 -17.86 8.60 -6.87
C TYR A 195 -18.18 7.26 -6.18
N PRO A 196 -19.46 6.94 -5.95
CA PRO A 196 -19.86 5.77 -5.18
C PRO A 196 -19.52 4.43 -5.84
N ASP A 197 -19.30 4.41 -7.16
CA ASP A 197 -18.96 3.19 -7.91
C ASP A 197 -17.45 2.88 -7.89
N ILE A 198 -16.62 3.78 -7.37
CA ILE A 198 -15.19 3.55 -7.17
C ILE A 198 -15.00 3.06 -5.74
N ASN A 199 -14.36 1.91 -5.56
CA ASN A 199 -13.89 1.53 -4.24
C ASN A 199 -12.57 2.25 -3.91
N PHE A 200 -12.55 2.97 -2.79
CA PHE A 200 -11.40 3.68 -2.25
C PHE A 200 -10.75 2.84 -1.15
N GLN A 201 -9.60 2.22 -1.43
CA GLN A 201 -8.74 1.64 -0.41
C GLN A 201 -7.72 2.68 0.05
N LEU A 202 -7.76 3.02 1.34
CA LEU A 202 -6.82 3.95 1.95
C LEU A 202 -5.70 3.17 2.64
N ALA A 203 -4.47 3.47 2.23
CA ALA A 203 -3.29 2.86 2.83
C ALA A 203 -3.15 3.22 4.31
N HIS A 204 -2.46 2.35 5.06
CA HIS A 204 -1.97 2.66 6.40
C HIS A 204 -3.09 3.05 7.37
N LEU A 205 -4.22 2.34 7.31
CA LEU A 205 -5.41 2.60 8.12
C LEU A 205 -5.85 4.07 8.07
N GLY A 206 -5.69 4.73 6.91
CA GLY A 206 -6.05 6.12 6.71
C GLY A 206 -5.24 7.09 7.59
N ASP A 207 -3.99 6.75 7.91
CA ASP A 207 -3.10 7.44 8.86
C ASP A 207 -3.68 7.56 10.28
N GLY A 208 -4.73 6.80 10.60
CA GLY A 208 -5.44 6.91 11.87
C GLY A 208 -6.19 8.24 12.05
N VAL A 209 -6.52 8.94 10.95
CA VAL A 209 -7.26 10.21 10.99
C VAL A 209 -8.69 9.94 11.50
N PRO A 210 -9.13 10.54 12.63
CA PRO A 210 -10.41 10.21 13.26
C PRO A 210 -11.63 10.37 12.35
N GLU A 211 -11.66 11.41 11.52
CA GLU A 211 -12.73 11.68 10.57
C GLU A 211 -12.85 10.57 9.52
N ILE A 212 -11.71 10.08 9.02
CA ILE A 212 -11.66 8.98 8.06
C ILE A 212 -12.09 7.68 8.72
N ILE A 213 -11.54 7.35 9.90
CA ILE A 213 -11.90 6.13 10.65
C ILE A 213 -13.41 6.08 10.88
N LYS A 214 -14.02 7.21 11.26
CA LYS A 214 -15.46 7.26 11.48
C LYS A 214 -16.26 7.05 10.19
N ALA A 215 -15.82 7.64 9.08
CA ALA A 215 -16.55 7.61 7.82
C ALA A 215 -16.52 6.24 7.10
N VAL A 216 -15.52 5.40 7.38
CA VAL A 216 -15.38 4.06 6.76
C VAL A 216 -16.62 3.18 6.97
N ASP A 217 -17.27 3.28 8.13
CA ASP A 217 -18.50 2.52 8.41
C ASP A 217 -19.76 3.13 7.77
N ASP A 218 -19.73 4.44 7.48
CA ASP A 218 -20.85 5.16 6.88
C ASP A 218 -20.82 5.11 5.34
N LEU A 219 -19.66 4.82 4.73
CA LEU A 219 -19.42 4.85 3.30
C LEU A 219 -19.12 3.45 2.75
N ASP A 220 -20.05 2.89 1.97
CA ASP A 220 -19.96 1.52 1.44
C ASP A 220 -18.70 1.25 0.62
N ASN A 221 -18.24 2.26 -0.14
CA ASN A 221 -17.10 2.19 -1.05
C ASN A 221 -15.76 2.65 -0.42
N LEU A 222 -15.68 2.83 0.90
CA LEU A 222 -14.45 3.22 1.59
C LEU A 222 -13.86 2.07 2.40
N TYR A 223 -12.56 1.83 2.24
CA TYR A 223 -11.83 0.71 2.83
C TYR A 223 -10.48 1.17 3.40
N LEU A 224 -9.97 0.43 4.37
CA LEU A 224 -8.65 0.63 4.97
C LEU A 224 -7.77 -0.60 4.74
N ASP A 225 -6.47 -0.42 4.56
CA ASP A 225 -5.51 -1.53 4.65
C ASP A 225 -4.55 -1.40 5.84
N THR A 226 -3.98 -2.53 6.26
CA THR A 226 -3.08 -2.59 7.42
C THR A 226 -1.62 -2.27 7.09
N ALA A 227 -1.31 -1.81 5.87
CA ALA A 227 0.06 -1.59 5.42
C ALA A 227 0.84 -0.76 6.44
N MET A 228 2.06 -1.19 6.81
CA MET A 228 2.92 -0.52 7.81
C MET A 228 2.35 -0.36 9.23
N SER A 229 1.18 -0.90 9.56
CA SER A 229 0.50 -0.60 10.82
C SER A 229 1.14 -1.26 12.05
N SER A 230 2.02 -2.25 11.86
CA SER A 230 2.92 -2.76 12.91
C SER A 230 4.15 -1.87 13.17
N HIS A 231 4.48 -0.93 12.27
CA HIS A 231 5.69 -0.12 12.36
C HIS A 231 5.56 0.97 13.44
N GLU A 232 6.62 1.21 14.21
CA GLU A 232 6.60 2.10 15.38
C GLU A 232 6.17 3.53 15.05
N ALA A 233 6.61 4.07 13.90
CA ALA A 233 6.25 5.41 13.45
C ALA A 233 4.72 5.58 13.27
N TYR A 234 4.05 4.60 12.66
CA TYR A 234 2.59 4.62 12.49
C TYR A 234 1.87 4.45 13.82
N ARG A 235 2.35 3.52 14.67
CA ARG A 235 1.80 3.35 16.02
C ARG A 235 1.88 4.62 16.86
N TYR A 236 2.99 5.37 16.74
CA TYR A 236 3.14 6.67 17.40
C TYR A 236 2.17 7.71 16.84
N MET A 237 2.01 7.77 15.52
CA MET A 237 1.06 8.67 14.85
C MET A 237 -0.39 8.39 15.27
N TYR A 238 -0.84 7.14 15.20
CA TYR A 238 -2.19 6.74 15.61
C TYR A 238 -2.46 7.12 17.07
N LYS A 239 -1.48 6.91 17.95
CA LYS A 239 -1.58 7.32 19.36
C LYS A 239 -1.75 8.82 19.53
N ASN A 240 -1.10 9.64 18.71
CA ASN A 240 -1.30 11.10 18.73
C ASN A 240 -2.69 11.51 18.24
N HIS A 241 -3.33 10.68 17.41
CA HIS A 241 -4.75 10.81 17.05
C HIS A 241 -5.71 10.23 18.09
N GLY A 242 -5.19 9.71 19.21
CA GLY A 242 -6.00 9.16 20.30
C GLY A 242 -6.54 7.76 20.03
N THR A 243 -5.93 7.01 19.10
CA THR A 243 -6.32 5.66 18.73
C THR A 243 -5.10 4.73 18.67
N THR A 244 -5.32 3.44 18.39
CA THR A 244 -4.26 2.46 18.15
C THR A 244 -4.58 1.65 16.91
N THR A 245 -3.59 0.94 16.38
CA THR A 245 -3.81 0.00 15.27
C THR A 245 -4.91 -0.99 15.61
N GLU A 246 -4.86 -1.55 16.82
CA GLU A 246 -5.82 -2.51 17.33
C GLU A 246 -7.23 -1.90 17.48
N ASP A 247 -7.33 -0.67 18.00
CA ASP A 247 -8.62 0.04 18.13
C ASP A 247 -9.25 0.31 16.76
N ILE A 248 -8.46 0.75 15.77
CA ILE A 248 -8.97 0.99 14.42
C ILE A 248 -9.49 -0.33 13.84
N ILE A 249 -8.65 -1.36 13.78
CA ILE A 249 -8.99 -2.64 13.13
C ILE A 249 -10.22 -3.29 13.80
N THR A 250 -10.34 -3.22 15.12
CA THR A 250 -11.43 -3.88 15.86
C THR A 250 -12.73 -3.07 15.93
N SER A 251 -12.67 -1.76 15.66
CA SER A 251 -13.87 -0.89 15.68
C SER A 251 -14.62 -0.86 14.36
N GLN A 252 -13.98 -1.21 13.24
CA GLN A 252 -14.63 -1.15 11.93
C GLN A 252 -15.64 -2.27 11.73
N SER A 253 -16.66 -1.98 10.93
CA SER A 253 -17.63 -2.95 10.45
C SER A 253 -16.98 -4.07 9.61
N GLU A 254 -17.67 -5.21 9.57
CA GLU A 254 -17.21 -6.37 8.82
C GLU A 254 -17.00 -6.01 7.34
N GLY A 255 -15.82 -6.32 6.80
CA GLY A 255 -15.53 -6.11 5.37
C GLY A 255 -14.70 -4.87 5.05
N LYS A 256 -14.46 -3.98 6.01
CA LYS A 256 -13.83 -2.67 5.74
C LYS A 256 -12.32 -2.60 5.86
N VAL A 257 -11.71 -3.58 6.53
CA VAL A 257 -10.26 -3.62 6.76
C VAL A 257 -9.65 -4.78 5.97
N LEU A 258 -8.69 -4.46 5.11
CA LEU A 258 -7.92 -5.41 4.32
C LEU A 258 -6.53 -5.61 4.92
N PHE A 259 -6.01 -6.82 4.81
CA PHE A 259 -4.59 -7.03 5.08
C PHE A 259 -3.74 -6.40 3.97
N GLY A 260 -2.79 -5.56 4.38
CA GLY A 260 -1.75 -5.03 3.51
C GLY A 260 -0.41 -5.10 4.25
N SER A 261 0.65 -5.55 3.58
CA SER A 261 1.97 -5.66 4.21
C SER A 261 2.86 -4.44 4.02
N ASP A 262 2.69 -3.75 2.89
CA ASP A 262 3.64 -2.78 2.33
C ASP A 262 5.01 -3.39 1.95
N GLU A 263 5.12 -4.70 1.73
CA GLU A 263 6.39 -5.33 1.35
C GLU A 263 6.96 -4.67 0.08
N PRO A 264 8.27 -4.33 0.01
CA PRO A 264 9.33 -4.67 0.96
C PRO A 264 9.62 -3.58 2.01
N TRP A 265 8.75 -2.59 2.14
CA TRP A 265 8.85 -1.50 3.13
C TRP A 265 8.41 -1.94 4.50
N GLY A 266 7.28 -2.63 4.55
CA GLY A 266 6.82 -3.32 5.74
C GLY A 266 7.50 -4.67 5.89
N ASN A 267 7.43 -5.20 7.11
CA ASN A 267 7.82 -6.57 7.40
C ASN A 267 6.55 -7.43 7.39
N LEU A 268 6.34 -8.20 6.31
CA LEU A 268 5.18 -9.09 6.14
C LEU A 268 4.91 -9.94 7.40
N GLN A 269 5.94 -10.48 8.04
CA GLN A 269 5.77 -11.31 9.23
C GLN A 269 5.25 -10.53 10.42
N GLU A 270 5.73 -9.30 10.63
CA GLU A 270 5.27 -8.45 11.73
C GLU A 270 3.81 -8.00 11.52
N GLN A 271 3.43 -7.70 10.28
CA GLN A 271 2.04 -7.37 9.94
C GLN A 271 1.11 -8.56 10.18
N LEU A 272 1.49 -9.77 9.73
CA LEU A 272 0.71 -10.97 9.98
C LEU A 272 0.58 -11.28 11.48
N GLN A 273 1.68 -11.15 12.22
CA GLN A 273 1.71 -11.40 13.66
C GLN A 273 0.78 -10.46 14.42
N MET A 274 0.66 -9.20 13.99
CA MET A 274 -0.27 -8.25 14.58
C MET A 274 -1.72 -8.74 14.47
N ILE A 275 -2.14 -9.25 13.31
CA ILE A 275 -3.51 -9.78 13.11
C ILE A 275 -3.74 -11.06 13.92
N VAL A 276 -2.77 -11.98 13.92
CA VAL A 276 -2.88 -13.22 14.72
C VAL A 276 -2.93 -12.90 16.23
N LYS A 277 -2.19 -11.89 16.67
CA LYS A 277 -2.20 -11.46 18.07
C LYS A 277 -3.56 -10.91 18.51
N LEU A 278 -4.29 -10.21 17.64
CA LEU A 278 -5.68 -9.79 17.92
C LEU A 278 -6.58 -11.00 18.24
N GLN A 279 -6.38 -12.12 17.56
CA GLN A 279 -7.11 -13.36 17.84
C GLN A 279 -6.70 -13.98 19.18
N GLU A 280 -5.40 -14.03 19.46
CA GLU A 280 -4.88 -14.59 20.72
C GLU A 280 -5.31 -13.79 21.95
N ASP A 281 -5.38 -12.47 21.81
CA ASP A 281 -5.82 -11.55 22.86
C ASP A 281 -7.36 -11.58 23.03
N GLY A 282 -8.08 -12.34 22.19
CA GLY A 282 -9.54 -12.52 22.27
C GLY A 282 -10.35 -11.39 21.62
N ASN A 283 -9.68 -10.45 20.93
CA ASN A 283 -10.34 -9.36 20.22
C ASN A 283 -10.92 -9.83 18.88
N PHE A 284 -10.32 -10.85 18.26
CA PHE A 284 -10.77 -11.42 16.98
C PHE A 284 -11.21 -12.88 17.13
N SER A 285 -12.27 -13.25 16.42
CA SER A 285 -12.57 -14.65 16.14
C SER A 285 -11.74 -15.17 14.96
N THR A 286 -11.73 -16.50 14.75
CA THR A 286 -11.15 -17.08 13.53
C THR A 286 -11.79 -16.54 12.24
N LYS A 287 -13.08 -16.18 12.30
CA LYS A 287 -13.80 -15.59 11.16
C LYS A 287 -13.28 -14.19 10.83
N ASP A 288 -12.90 -13.41 11.83
CA ASP A 288 -12.41 -12.04 11.65
C ASP A 288 -10.99 -12.05 11.08
N VAL A 289 -10.13 -12.97 11.55
CA VAL A 289 -8.81 -13.21 10.96
C VAL A 289 -8.94 -13.60 9.48
N ASP A 290 -9.79 -14.57 9.16
CA ASP A 290 -10.02 -15.03 7.79
C ASP A 290 -10.59 -13.92 6.88
N ARG A 291 -11.38 -13.00 7.43
CA ARG A 291 -11.88 -11.83 6.69
C ARG A 291 -10.77 -10.85 6.35
N VAL A 292 -10.04 -10.39 7.36
CA VAL A 292 -9.00 -9.38 7.18
C VAL A 292 -7.87 -9.92 6.32
N LEU A 293 -7.41 -11.16 6.60
CA LEU A 293 -6.29 -11.76 5.87
C LEU A 293 -6.66 -12.21 4.46
N TYR A 294 -7.93 -12.53 4.17
CA TYR A 294 -8.30 -13.18 2.90
C TYR A 294 -9.55 -12.61 2.26
N LYS A 295 -10.73 -12.77 2.89
CA LYS A 295 -12.01 -12.56 2.20
C LYS A 295 -12.28 -11.12 1.78
N ASN A 296 -11.85 -10.14 2.55
CA ASN A 296 -12.13 -8.73 2.24
C ASN A 296 -11.38 -8.30 0.97
N ALA A 297 -10.12 -8.71 0.84
CA ALA A 297 -9.34 -8.48 -0.37
C ALA A 297 -9.88 -9.29 -1.56
N ALA A 298 -10.28 -10.55 -1.36
CA ALA A 298 -10.94 -11.35 -2.41
C ALA A 298 -12.21 -10.68 -2.93
N HIS A 299 -13.03 -10.13 -2.03
CA HIS A 299 -14.25 -9.43 -2.41
C HIS A 299 -13.97 -8.12 -3.17
N LEU A 300 -13.02 -7.32 -2.69
CA LEU A 300 -12.74 -6.02 -3.27
C LEU A 300 -12.04 -6.11 -4.64
N TRP A 301 -11.15 -7.10 -4.77
CA TRP A 301 -10.25 -7.23 -5.91
C TRP A 301 -10.60 -8.34 -6.89
N ASP A 302 -11.68 -9.09 -6.62
CA ASP A 302 -12.18 -10.21 -7.43
C ASP A 302 -11.11 -11.29 -7.69
N PHE A 303 -10.44 -11.74 -6.61
CA PHE A 303 -9.51 -12.87 -6.62
C PHE A 303 -10.22 -14.23 -6.65
#